data_AF-A0A4Q3B026-F1
#
_entry.id   AF-A0A4Q3B026-F1
#
_cell.length_a   1.000
_cell.length_b   1.000
_cell.length_c   1.000
_cell.angle_alpha   90.00
_cell.angle_beta   90.00
_cell.angle_gamma   90.00
#
_symmetry.space_group_name_H-M   'P 1'
#
loop_
_entity.id
_entity.type
_entity.pdbx_description
1 polymer ?
#
loop_
_entity_poly.entity_id
_entity_poly.type
_entity_poly.pdbx_seq_one_letter_code
_entity_poly.pdbx_strand_id
1 'polypeptide(L)'
;MSEFKQTFNSSLGKKLIMALTGLFLCTFLIVHLSGNLSLFKHDNGQAFNAYANFMTHFPPIRVVSYLLYLSIIVHSVYALILTINNRKARPVSYAVQTKSPVSYSSKNMGLLGSILLLFIVIHMKDFWFKYHQDEWFKNRDGAKMPFKEYRTDLRTGKLISAKQLPQGEYEYTKYVDANKQQEITIAKDLQAQVIFSFASPIYVIFYVIAMAALSFHLLHGFQSSW
;
A
#
# COMPACT_ATOMS: atom_id res chain seq x y z
N MET A 1 23.09 -19.88 -24.49
CA MET A 1 22.23 -19.13 -23.55
C MET A 1 23.06 -18.91 -22.29
N SER A 2 23.14 -17.68 -21.75
CA SER A 2 24.06 -17.40 -20.64
C SER A 2 23.66 -18.18 -19.38
N GLU A 3 24.63 -18.66 -18.61
CA GLU A 3 24.43 -19.44 -17.37
C GLU A 3 23.49 -18.72 -16.39
N PHE A 4 23.53 -17.39 -16.39
CA PHE A 4 22.61 -16.52 -15.64
C PHE A 4 21.13 -16.80 -15.97
N LYS A 5 20.77 -16.91 -17.26
CA LYS A 5 19.39 -17.24 -17.67
C LYS A 5 18.97 -18.65 -17.26
N GLN A 6 19.93 -19.57 -17.10
CA GLN A 6 19.66 -20.95 -16.71
C GLN A 6 19.41 -21.07 -15.21
N THR A 7 20.19 -20.36 -14.38
CA THR A 7 20.02 -20.28 -12.92
C THR A 7 18.69 -19.66 -12.52
N PHE A 8 18.27 -18.57 -13.18
CA PHE A 8 16.99 -17.90 -12.88
C PHE A 8 15.75 -18.65 -13.39
N ASN A 9 15.89 -19.54 -14.38
CA ASN A 9 14.80 -20.40 -14.85
C ASN A 9 14.66 -21.71 -14.06
N SER A 10 15.64 -22.04 -13.23
CA SER A 10 15.61 -23.23 -12.38
C SER A 10 14.50 -23.17 -11.32
N SER A 11 14.11 -24.33 -10.81
CA SER A 11 13.15 -24.44 -9.70
C SER A 11 13.64 -23.71 -8.44
N LEU A 12 14.96 -23.69 -8.21
CA LEU A 12 15.59 -22.98 -7.11
C LEU A 12 15.54 -21.46 -7.29
N GLY A 13 15.88 -20.96 -8.48
CA GLY A 13 15.85 -19.53 -8.79
C GLY A 13 14.44 -18.92 -8.64
N LYS A 14 13.40 -19.65 -9.06
CA LYS A 14 12.00 -19.21 -8.89
C LYS A 14 11.59 -19.11 -7.41
N LYS A 15 12.01 -20.05 -6.57
CA LYS A 15 11.76 -19.99 -5.12
C LYS A 15 12.47 -18.80 -4.48
N LEU A 16 13.71 -18.54 -4.87
CA LEU A 16 14.49 -17.41 -4.37
C LEU A 16 13.83 -16.07 -4.72
N ILE A 17 13.42 -15.88 -5.99
CA ILE A 17 12.69 -14.66 -6.41
C ILE A 17 11.40 -14.48 -5.60
N MET A 18 10.61 -15.55 -5.44
CA MET A 18 9.37 -15.50 -4.66
C MET A 18 9.61 -15.10 -3.20
N ALA A 19 10.65 -15.67 -2.57
CA ALA A 19 11.00 -15.36 -1.18
C ALA A 19 11.53 -13.92 -1.02
N LEU A 20 12.45 -13.48 -1.88
CA LEU A 20 13.04 -12.14 -1.80
C LEU A 20 11.99 -11.05 -2.03
N THR A 21 11.14 -11.21 -3.04
CA THR A 21 10.05 -10.25 -3.30
C THR A 21 9.03 -10.25 -2.17
N GLY A 22 8.63 -11.43 -1.66
CA GLY A 22 7.73 -11.55 -0.52
C GLY A 22 8.26 -10.89 0.75
N LEU A 23 9.54 -11.13 1.09
CA LEU A 23 10.19 -10.52 2.25
C LEU A 23 10.22 -9.00 2.14
N PHE A 24 10.58 -8.46 0.97
CA PHE A 24 10.55 -7.02 0.72
C PHE A 24 9.15 -6.43 0.90
N LEU A 25 8.11 -7.10 0.39
CA LEU A 25 6.72 -6.67 0.59
C LEU A 25 6.30 -6.71 2.05
N CYS A 26 6.75 -7.71 2.83
CA CYS A 26 6.52 -7.74 4.28
C CYS A 26 7.15 -6.53 5.00
N THR A 27 8.37 -6.16 4.66
CA THR A 27 9.01 -4.96 5.22
C THR A 27 8.24 -3.69 4.85
N PHE A 28 7.77 -3.59 3.60
CA PHE A 28 6.89 -2.49 3.19
C PHE A 28 5.62 -2.42 4.04
N LEU A 29 4.96 -3.55 4.31
CA LEU A 29 3.74 -3.57 5.11
C LEU A 29 3.94 -3.02 6.53
N ILE A 30 5.11 -3.26 7.15
CA ILE A 30 5.44 -2.69 8.47
C ILE A 30 5.44 -1.16 8.38
N VAL A 31 6.21 -0.60 7.44
CA VAL A 31 6.31 0.85 7.26
C VAL A 31 4.97 1.46 6.86
N HIS A 32 4.24 0.80 5.96
CA HIS A 32 2.93 1.23 5.50
C HIS A 32 1.94 1.28 6.66
N LEU A 33 1.86 0.23 7.48
CA LEU A 33 1.00 0.21 8.66
C LEU A 33 1.42 1.30 9.67
N SER A 34 2.71 1.46 9.95
CA SER A 34 3.21 2.52 10.85
C SER A 34 2.77 3.92 10.40
N GLY A 35 2.81 4.21 9.10
CA GLY A 35 2.26 5.43 8.53
C GLY A 35 0.75 5.56 8.74
N ASN A 36 -0.01 4.50 8.46
CA ASN A 36 -1.46 4.47 8.66
C ASN A 36 -1.88 4.63 10.13
N LEU A 37 -1.06 4.21 11.09
CA LEU A 37 -1.34 4.43 12.51
C LEU A 37 -1.44 5.93 12.86
N SER A 38 -0.84 6.81 12.06
CA SER A 38 -1.01 8.26 12.24
C SER A 38 -2.45 8.75 11.99
N LEU A 39 -3.31 7.96 11.34
CA LEU A 39 -4.75 8.27 11.22
C LEU A 39 -5.46 8.28 12.58
N PHE A 40 -4.94 7.58 13.58
CA PHE A 40 -5.47 7.57 14.95
C PHE A 40 -4.99 8.76 15.78
N LYS A 41 -4.09 9.59 15.25
CA LYS A 41 -3.78 10.86 15.89
C LYS A 41 -4.98 11.79 15.74
N HIS A 42 -5.51 12.26 16.86
CA HIS A 42 -6.61 13.22 16.89
C HIS A 42 -6.14 14.65 16.53
N ASP A 43 -5.39 14.80 15.45
CA ASP A 43 -4.75 16.04 14.98
C ASP A 43 -5.35 16.57 13.66
N ASN A 44 -6.58 16.15 13.34
CA ASN A 44 -7.27 16.48 12.09
C ASN A 44 -6.50 16.06 10.81
N GLY A 45 -5.64 15.04 10.93
CA GLY A 45 -4.89 14.46 9.81
C GLY A 45 -3.57 15.16 9.53
N GLN A 46 -3.12 16.08 10.38
CA GLN A 46 -1.88 16.83 10.17
C GLN A 46 -0.68 15.88 10.02
N ALA A 47 -0.49 14.95 10.97
CA ALA A 47 0.61 14.00 10.90
C ALA A 47 0.50 13.05 9.70
N PHE A 48 -0.71 12.57 9.39
CA PHE A 48 -0.94 11.66 8.28
C PHE A 48 -0.65 12.32 6.92
N ASN A 49 -1.16 13.53 6.69
CA ASN A 49 -0.97 14.27 5.44
C ASN A 49 0.49 14.73 5.27
N ALA A 50 1.15 15.15 6.36
CA ALA A 50 2.58 15.46 6.35
C ALA A 50 3.43 14.21 6.04
N TYR A 51 3.09 13.06 6.64
CA TYR A 51 3.73 11.79 6.36
C TYR A 51 3.54 11.34 4.91
N ALA A 52 2.32 11.43 4.37
CA ALA A 52 2.02 11.12 2.97
C ALA A 52 2.85 11.98 2.00
N ASN A 53 3.01 13.27 2.31
CA ASN A 53 3.85 14.18 1.54
C ASN A 53 5.33 13.77 1.60
N PHE A 54 5.85 13.49 2.80
CA PHE A 54 7.23 13.05 3.00
C PHE A 54 7.55 11.77 2.21
N MET A 55 6.68 10.76 2.29
CA MET A 55 6.84 9.49 1.60
C MET A 55 6.81 9.63 0.07
N THR A 56 6.13 10.64 -0.46
CA THR A 56 5.99 10.84 -1.90
C THR A 56 7.13 11.68 -2.49
N HIS A 57 7.69 12.62 -1.73
CA HIS A 57 8.64 13.60 -2.28
C HIS A 57 10.10 13.37 -1.87
N PHE A 58 10.37 12.63 -0.78
CA PHE A 58 11.75 12.40 -0.35
C PHE A 58 12.50 11.49 -1.36
N PRO A 59 13.61 11.94 -1.99
CA PRO A 59 14.21 11.23 -3.13
C PRO A 59 14.60 9.77 -2.87
N PRO A 60 15.22 9.39 -1.73
CA PRO A 60 15.51 8.00 -1.44
C PRO A 60 14.25 7.11 -1.42
N ILE A 61 13.15 7.60 -0.85
CA ILE A 61 11.89 6.85 -0.78
C ILE A 61 11.25 6.74 -2.17
N ARG A 62 11.39 7.76 -3.03
CA ARG A 62 10.94 7.67 -4.43
C ARG A 62 11.65 6.56 -5.21
N VAL A 63 12.94 6.35 -4.99
CA VAL A 63 13.65 5.23 -5.62
C VAL A 63 13.11 3.90 -5.10
N VAL A 64 12.91 3.79 -3.78
CA VAL A 64 12.34 2.59 -3.15
C VAL A 64 10.91 2.32 -3.60
N SER A 65 10.10 3.35 -3.89
CA SER A 65 8.72 3.16 -4.35
C SER A 65 8.65 2.55 -5.75
N TYR A 66 9.55 2.91 -6.66
CA TYR A 66 9.65 2.22 -7.96
C TYR A 66 10.07 0.76 -7.81
N LEU A 67 11.01 0.46 -6.91
CA LEU A 67 11.36 -0.91 -6.56
C LEU A 67 10.17 -1.67 -5.98
N LEU A 68 9.34 -1.02 -5.16
CA LEU A 68 8.11 -1.60 -4.63
C LEU A 68 7.11 -1.94 -5.73
N TYR A 69 6.83 -1.04 -6.67
CA TYR A 69 5.91 -1.32 -7.77
C TYR A 69 6.40 -2.50 -8.61
N LEU A 70 7.71 -2.54 -8.91
CA LEU A 70 8.32 -3.66 -9.59
C LEU A 70 8.20 -4.96 -8.79
N SER A 71 8.46 -4.93 -7.49
CA SER A 71 8.37 -6.10 -6.61
C SER A 71 6.95 -6.66 -6.56
N ILE A 72 5.92 -5.80 -6.46
CA ILE A 72 4.50 -6.22 -6.51
C ILE A 72 4.21 -6.95 -7.83
N ILE A 73 4.65 -6.40 -8.97
CA ILE A 73 4.43 -7.01 -10.29
C ILE A 73 5.13 -8.36 -10.38
N VAL A 74 6.43 -8.41 -10.06
CA VAL A 74 7.23 -9.65 -10.13
C VAL A 74 6.66 -10.73 -9.22
N HIS A 75 6.33 -10.37 -7.96
CA HIS A 75 5.74 -11.29 -6.99
C HIS A 75 4.41 -11.87 -7.49
N SER A 76 3.51 -11.00 -7.98
CA SER A 76 2.18 -11.39 -8.44
C SER A 76 2.23 -12.28 -9.70
N VAL A 77 3.08 -11.92 -10.67
CA VAL A 77 3.22 -12.67 -11.92
C VAL A 77 3.87 -14.02 -11.67
N TYR A 78 4.95 -14.11 -10.89
CA TYR A 78 5.58 -15.39 -10.57
C TYR A 78 4.65 -16.28 -9.72
N ALA A 79 3.92 -15.69 -8.76
CA ALA A 79 2.92 -16.42 -7.99
C ALA A 79 1.82 -17.01 -8.89
N LEU A 80 1.34 -16.25 -9.87
CA LEU A 80 0.34 -16.71 -10.83
C LEU A 80 0.88 -17.83 -11.73
N ILE A 81 2.08 -17.67 -12.28
CA ILE A 81 2.75 -18.70 -13.10
C ILE A 81 2.89 -19.99 -12.30
N LEU A 82 3.37 -19.91 -11.06
CA LEU A 82 3.55 -21.08 -10.19
C LEU A 82 2.20 -21.73 -9.86
N THR A 83 1.18 -20.93 -9.58
CA THR A 83 -0.18 -21.42 -9.32
C THR A 83 -0.76 -22.18 -10.51
N ILE A 84 -0.61 -21.63 -11.72
CA ILE A 84 -1.06 -22.26 -12.96
C ILE A 84 -0.29 -23.56 -13.22
N ASN A 85 1.04 -23.54 -13.07
CA ASN A 85 1.88 -24.72 -13.30
C ASN A 85 1.57 -25.84 -12.29
N ASN A 86 1.35 -25.51 -11.02
CA ASN A 86 0.96 -26.47 -9.99
C ASN A 86 -0.41 -27.08 -10.27
N ARG A 87 -1.35 -26.30 -10.81
CA ARG A 87 -2.67 -26.80 -11.24
C ARG A 87 -2.55 -27.70 -12.47
N LYS A 88 -1.77 -27.32 -13.48
CA LYS A 88 -1.54 -28.14 -14.69
C LYS A 88 -0.83 -29.45 -14.39
N ALA A 89 0.11 -29.45 -13.43
CA ALA A 89 0.79 -30.66 -12.97
C ALA A 89 -0.11 -31.62 -12.18
N ARG A 90 -1.37 -31.24 -11.89
CA ARG A 90 -2.35 -32.05 -11.15
C ARG A 90 -3.69 -32.16 -11.92
N PRO A 91 -3.72 -32.92 -13.02
CA PRO A 91 -4.94 -33.06 -13.86
C PRO A 91 -6.04 -33.92 -13.22
N VAL A 92 -5.70 -34.82 -12.30
CA VAL A 92 -6.68 -35.62 -11.52
C VAL A 92 -6.62 -35.21 -10.05
N SER A 93 -7.78 -34.87 -9.47
CA SER A 93 -7.90 -34.60 -8.04
C SER A 93 -7.63 -35.88 -7.24
N TYR A 94 -6.97 -35.76 -6.09
CA TYR A 94 -6.67 -36.93 -5.25
C TYR A 94 -7.96 -37.68 -4.87
N ALA A 95 -7.99 -38.97 -5.19
CA ALA A 95 -9.10 -39.87 -4.85
C ALA A 95 -9.26 -40.07 -3.32
N VAL A 96 -8.20 -39.79 -2.56
CA VAL A 96 -8.18 -39.85 -1.09
C VAL A 96 -7.56 -38.56 -0.56
N GLN A 97 -8.23 -37.90 0.37
CA GLN A 97 -7.64 -36.81 1.15
C GLN A 97 -6.47 -37.38 1.95
N THR A 98 -5.23 -37.06 1.58
CA THR A 98 -4.05 -37.47 2.34
C THR A 98 -4.14 -36.86 3.74
N LYS A 99 -3.98 -37.66 4.80
CA LYS A 99 -3.93 -37.23 6.22
C LYS A 99 -2.78 -36.26 6.56
N SER A 100 -2.01 -35.80 5.56
CA SER A 100 -0.95 -34.81 5.75
C SER A 100 -1.53 -33.47 6.22
N PRO A 101 -0.92 -32.81 7.22
CA PRO A 101 -1.42 -31.57 7.82
C PRO A 101 -1.12 -30.36 6.92
N VAL A 102 -1.67 -30.35 5.70
CA VAL A 102 -1.52 -29.21 4.78
C VAL A 102 -2.49 -28.12 5.24
N SER A 103 -1.97 -26.98 5.68
CA SER A 103 -2.78 -25.89 6.22
C SER A 103 -3.79 -25.37 5.19
N TYR A 104 -4.94 -24.86 5.67
CA TYR A 104 -5.97 -24.31 4.78
C TYR A 104 -5.43 -23.15 3.91
N SER A 105 -4.49 -22.37 4.44
CA SER A 105 -3.83 -21.30 3.69
C SER A 105 -2.99 -21.84 2.52
N SER A 106 -2.23 -22.92 2.73
CA SER A 106 -1.47 -23.58 1.66
C SER A 106 -2.37 -24.13 0.54
N LYS A 107 -3.55 -24.63 0.88
CA LYS A 107 -4.51 -25.15 -0.11
C LYS A 107 -5.13 -24.03 -0.97
N ASN A 108 -5.31 -22.84 -0.40
CA ASN A 108 -6.02 -21.73 -1.03
C ASN A 108 -5.12 -20.53 -1.38
N MET A 109 -3.79 -20.71 -1.38
CA MET A 109 -2.83 -19.60 -1.55
C MET A 109 -3.05 -18.79 -2.85
N GLY A 110 -3.41 -19.46 -3.95
CA GLY A 110 -3.76 -18.79 -5.22
C GLY A 110 -5.04 -17.94 -5.15
N LEU A 111 -6.04 -18.38 -4.38
CA LEU A 111 -7.27 -17.62 -4.15
C LEU A 111 -6.99 -16.40 -3.27
N LEU A 112 -6.26 -16.58 -2.16
CA LEU A 112 -5.86 -15.49 -1.27
C LEU A 112 -5.07 -14.42 -2.03
N GLY A 113 -4.09 -14.85 -2.86
CA GLY A 113 -3.33 -13.94 -3.72
C GLY A 113 -4.19 -13.19 -4.74
N SER A 114 -5.24 -13.83 -5.28
CA SER A 114 -6.16 -13.19 -6.24
C SER A 114 -7.04 -12.12 -5.58
N ILE A 115 -7.53 -12.40 -4.36
CA ILE A 115 -8.26 -11.41 -3.54
C ILE A 115 -7.35 -10.21 -3.24
N LEU A 116 -6.09 -10.46 -2.86
CA LEU A 116 -5.12 -9.39 -2.60
C LEU A 116 -4.76 -8.58 -3.84
N LEU A 117 -4.67 -9.21 -5.01
CA LEU A 117 -4.43 -8.49 -6.26
C LEU A 117 -5.57 -7.51 -6.56
N LEU A 118 -6.83 -7.94 -6.40
CA LEU A 118 -7.98 -7.06 -6.53
C LEU A 118 -7.96 -5.92 -5.50
N PHE A 119 -7.63 -6.24 -4.24
CA PHE A 119 -7.46 -5.26 -3.19
C PHE A 119 -6.42 -4.21 -3.54
N ILE A 120 -5.23 -4.62 -4.02
CA ILE A 120 -4.16 -3.71 -4.42
C ILE A 120 -4.61 -2.80 -5.56
N VAL A 121 -5.30 -3.32 -6.58
CA VAL A 121 -5.79 -2.49 -7.70
C VAL A 121 -6.73 -1.39 -7.21
N ILE A 122 -7.70 -1.74 -6.36
CA ILE A 122 -8.66 -0.77 -5.80
C ILE A 122 -7.94 0.22 -4.87
N HIS A 123 -7.09 -0.28 -3.99
CA HIS A 123 -6.31 0.52 -3.05
C HIS A 123 -5.41 1.54 -3.77
N MET A 124 -4.70 1.10 -4.82
CA MET A 124 -3.83 1.96 -5.62
C MET A 124 -4.63 3.01 -6.39
N LYS A 125 -5.81 2.66 -6.93
CA LYS A 125 -6.69 3.63 -7.60
C LYS A 125 -7.15 4.73 -6.64
N ASP A 126 -7.62 4.37 -5.45
CA ASP A 126 -8.30 5.31 -4.57
C ASP A 126 -7.37 6.21 -3.76
N PHE A 127 -6.14 5.77 -3.49
CA PHE A 127 -5.19 6.56 -2.70
C PHE A 127 -4.00 7.02 -3.52
N TRP A 128 -3.28 6.08 -4.14
CA TRP A 128 -2.05 6.42 -4.86
C TRP A 128 -2.34 7.22 -6.14
N PHE A 129 -3.25 6.75 -6.99
CA PHE A 129 -3.58 7.43 -8.23
C PHE A 129 -4.24 8.78 -7.95
N LYS A 130 -5.20 8.85 -7.02
CA LYS A 130 -5.81 10.12 -6.64
C LYS A 130 -4.81 11.15 -6.10
N TYR A 131 -3.77 10.72 -5.40
CA TYR A 131 -2.74 11.63 -4.89
C TYR A 131 -1.86 12.21 -6.02
N HIS A 132 -1.54 11.40 -7.04
CA HIS A 132 -0.62 11.76 -8.13
C HIS A 132 -1.31 12.31 -9.38
N GLN A 133 -2.62 12.09 -9.55
CA GLN A 133 -3.34 12.46 -10.78
C GLN A 133 -3.21 13.96 -11.09
N ASP A 134 -3.19 14.82 -10.07
CA ASP A 134 -3.12 16.27 -10.23
C ASP A 134 -1.77 16.72 -10.82
N GLU A 135 -0.71 15.92 -10.64
CA GLU A 135 0.62 16.19 -11.20
C GLU A 135 0.72 15.74 -12.66
N TRP A 136 0.03 14.65 -13.03
CA TRP A 136 0.05 14.09 -14.37
C TRP A 136 -0.98 14.72 -15.31
N PHE A 137 -2.11 15.18 -14.76
CA PHE A 137 -3.25 15.70 -15.50
C PHE A 137 -3.60 17.14 -15.09
N LYS A 138 -2.60 18.04 -15.11
CA LYS A 138 -2.69 19.42 -14.61
C LYS A 138 -3.89 20.24 -15.11
N ASN A 139 -4.31 20.01 -16.37
CA ASN A 139 -5.34 20.78 -17.07
C ASN A 139 -6.65 19.99 -17.29
N ARG A 140 -6.87 18.91 -16.54
CA ARG A 140 -8.09 18.11 -16.70
C ARG A 140 -9.21 18.70 -15.85
N ASP A 141 -10.36 18.98 -16.47
CA ASP A 141 -11.60 19.35 -15.78
C ASP A 141 -12.06 18.16 -14.91
N GLY A 142 -11.66 18.18 -13.65
CA GLY A 142 -11.86 17.10 -12.70
C GLY A 142 -11.63 17.57 -11.27
N ALA A 143 -12.19 16.84 -10.30
CA ALA A 143 -12.01 17.15 -8.89
C ALA A 143 -10.55 16.92 -8.47
N LYS A 144 -9.79 18.01 -8.34
CA LYS A 144 -8.45 18.02 -7.73
C LYS A 144 -8.53 17.57 -6.27
N MET A 145 -7.44 16.98 -5.77
CA MET A 145 -7.35 16.64 -4.35
C MET A 145 -7.47 17.92 -3.50
N PRO A 146 -8.36 17.96 -2.50
CA PRO A 146 -8.41 19.08 -1.58
C PRO A 146 -7.10 19.27 -0.84
N PHE A 147 -6.84 20.51 -0.43
CA PHE A 147 -5.77 20.87 0.49
C PHE A 147 -6.36 21.30 1.82
N LYS A 148 -5.58 21.09 2.89
CA LYS A 148 -5.92 21.52 4.24
C LYS A 148 -4.77 22.33 4.82
N GLU A 149 -5.12 23.46 5.43
CA GLU A 149 -4.22 24.32 6.19
C GLU A 149 -4.34 23.95 7.67
N TYR A 150 -3.18 23.76 8.31
CA TYR A 150 -3.02 23.51 9.73
C TYR A 150 -2.27 24.67 10.35
N ARG A 151 -2.73 25.13 11.51
CA ARG A 151 -2.04 26.12 12.34
C ARG A 151 -1.75 25.50 13.69
N THR A 152 -0.49 25.44 14.08
CA THR A 152 -0.03 24.85 15.34
C THR A 152 0.66 25.93 16.17
N ASP A 153 0.28 26.04 17.44
CA ASP A 153 0.90 26.98 18.37
C ASP A 153 2.33 26.52 18.70
N LEU A 154 3.33 27.39 18.53
CA LEU A 154 4.74 27.02 18.75
C LEU A 154 5.11 26.88 20.23
N ARG A 155 4.34 27.50 21.13
CA ARG A 155 4.63 27.51 22.57
C ARG A 155 4.12 26.24 23.25
N THR A 156 2.97 25.75 22.79
CA THR A 156 2.26 24.62 23.38
C THR A 156 2.28 23.37 22.52
N GLY A 157 2.63 23.49 21.23
CA GLY A 157 2.59 22.40 20.25
C GLY A 157 1.17 21.95 19.89
N LYS A 158 0.13 22.68 20.32
CA LYS A 158 -1.27 22.31 20.08
C LYS A 158 -1.78 22.88 18.76
N LEU A 159 -2.60 22.09 18.08
CA LEU A 159 -3.31 22.53 16.89
C LEU A 159 -4.32 23.63 17.25
N ILE A 160 -4.15 24.81 16.65
CA ILE A 160 -5.05 25.96 16.77
C ILE A 160 -6.20 25.82 15.78
N SER A 161 -5.91 25.40 14.55
CA SER A 161 -6.91 25.32 13.48
C SER A 161 -6.52 24.29 12.43
N ALA A 162 -7.53 23.60 11.88
CA ALA A 162 -7.41 22.80 10.66
C ALA A 162 -8.57 23.17 9.72
N LYS A 163 -8.26 23.80 8.59
CA LYS A 163 -9.27 24.31 7.66
C LYS A 163 -9.02 23.79 6.25
N GLN A 164 -10.06 23.25 5.62
CA GLN A 164 -10.04 22.93 4.20
C GLN A 164 -9.86 24.22 3.38
N LEU A 165 -8.91 24.22 2.45
CA LEU A 165 -8.73 25.31 1.50
C LEU A 165 -9.75 25.22 0.36
N PRO A 166 -10.18 26.35 -0.23
CA PRO A 166 -11.01 26.33 -1.42
C PRO A 166 -10.26 25.65 -2.57
N GLN A 167 -10.99 25.10 -3.56
CA GLN A 167 -10.36 24.47 -4.72
C GLN A 167 -9.40 25.45 -5.41
N GLY A 168 -8.18 25.00 -5.66
CA GLY A 168 -7.09 25.81 -6.19
C GLY A 168 -5.82 24.99 -6.30
N GLU A 169 -4.76 25.62 -6.79
CA GLU A 169 -3.43 25.02 -6.87
C GLU A 169 -2.61 25.47 -5.67
N TYR A 170 -2.19 24.52 -4.85
CA TYR A 170 -1.36 24.75 -3.68
C TYR A 170 -0.21 23.75 -3.69
N GLU A 171 0.86 24.11 -2.99
CA GLU A 171 1.98 23.21 -2.75
C GLU A 171 2.06 22.84 -1.27
N TYR A 172 2.78 21.77 -0.98
CA TYR A 172 3.11 21.48 0.41
C TYR A 172 4.04 22.57 0.94
N THR A 173 3.59 23.30 1.96
CA THR A 173 4.40 24.35 2.60
C THR A 173 4.38 24.17 4.10
N LYS A 174 5.53 24.36 4.73
CA LYS A 174 5.66 24.37 6.18
C LYS A 174 6.54 25.55 6.59
N TYR A 175 5.98 26.53 7.29
CA TYR A 175 6.70 27.74 7.69
C TYR A 175 6.20 28.28 9.03
N VAL A 176 7.02 29.14 9.65
CA VAL A 176 6.74 29.76 10.95
C VAL A 176 6.30 31.22 10.75
N ASP A 177 5.14 31.56 11.28
CA ASP A 177 4.70 32.94 11.44
C ASP A 177 5.19 33.45 12.81
N ALA A 178 6.32 34.15 12.79
CA ALA A 178 6.98 34.68 13.99
C ALA A 178 6.12 35.73 14.72
N ASN A 179 5.28 36.48 14.01
CA ASN A 179 4.42 37.51 14.61
C ASN A 179 3.32 36.89 15.46
N LYS A 180 2.81 35.73 15.03
CA LYS A 180 1.71 35.01 15.71
C LYS A 180 2.19 33.79 16.50
N GLN A 181 3.49 33.53 16.55
CA GLN A 181 4.09 32.39 17.26
C GLN A 181 3.43 31.05 16.90
N GLN A 182 3.17 30.85 15.60
CA GLN A 182 2.48 29.67 15.09
C GLN A 182 3.22 29.07 13.88
N GLU A 183 3.14 27.77 13.73
CA GLU A 183 3.57 27.02 12.54
C GLU A 183 2.37 26.83 11.63
N ILE A 184 2.53 27.14 10.35
CA ILE A 184 1.51 26.94 9.31
C ILE A 184 1.99 25.80 8.40
N THR A 185 1.15 24.78 8.24
CA THR A 185 1.39 23.66 7.32
C THR A 185 0.23 23.57 6.32
N ILE A 186 0.54 23.52 5.04
CA ILE A 186 -0.43 23.26 3.96
C ILE A 186 -0.06 21.92 3.35
N ALA A 187 -1.03 21.01 3.22
CA ALA A 187 -0.82 19.69 2.63
C ALA A 187 -2.04 19.22 1.85
N LYS A 188 -1.82 18.34 0.85
CA LYS A 188 -2.90 17.55 0.21
C LYS A 188 -3.63 16.75 1.30
N ASP A 189 -4.95 16.85 1.34
CA ASP A 189 -5.77 16.19 2.36
C ASP A 189 -6.13 14.76 1.96
N LEU A 190 -5.15 13.86 2.07
CA LEU A 190 -5.35 12.43 1.83
C LEU A 190 -6.24 11.80 2.91
N GLN A 191 -6.22 12.32 4.15
CA GLN A 191 -7.12 11.88 5.21
C GLN A 191 -8.59 12.06 4.81
N ALA A 192 -8.96 13.20 4.19
CA ALA A 192 -10.32 13.41 3.69
C ALA A 192 -10.72 12.34 2.67
N GLN A 193 -9.80 11.93 1.78
CA GLN A 193 -10.06 10.83 0.83
C GLN A 193 -10.25 9.49 1.54
N VAL A 194 -9.49 9.20 2.60
CA VAL A 194 -9.68 8.02 3.44
C VAL A 194 -11.08 8.03 4.07
N ILE A 195 -11.44 9.12 4.78
CA ILE A 195 -12.75 9.26 5.43
C ILE A 195 -13.88 9.09 4.40
N PHE A 196 -13.74 9.70 3.22
CA PHE A 196 -14.71 9.58 2.14
C PHE A 196 -14.87 8.13 1.66
N SER A 197 -13.78 7.41 1.38
CA SER A 197 -13.85 6.03 0.89
C SER A 197 -14.47 5.09 1.93
N PHE A 198 -14.10 5.24 3.20
CA PHE A 198 -14.57 4.37 4.28
C PHE A 198 -15.93 4.77 4.87
N ALA A 199 -16.54 5.87 4.40
CA ALA A 199 -17.94 6.16 4.67
C ALA A 199 -18.89 5.12 4.03
N SER A 200 -18.43 4.39 2.99
CA SER A 200 -19.19 3.32 2.35
C SER A 200 -19.06 1.99 3.10
N PRO A 201 -20.15 1.42 3.66
CA PRO A 201 -20.09 0.16 4.40
C PRO A 201 -19.61 -1.02 3.56
N ILE A 202 -19.97 -1.06 2.28
CA ILE A 202 -19.52 -2.12 1.35
C ILE A 202 -18.00 -2.05 1.17
N TYR A 203 -17.45 -0.84 1.10
CA TYR A 203 -16.02 -0.64 0.98
C TYR A 203 -15.28 -1.11 2.24
N VAL A 204 -15.84 -0.82 3.43
CA VAL A 204 -15.33 -1.33 4.71
C VAL A 204 -15.32 -2.87 4.73
N ILE A 205 -16.43 -3.52 4.37
CA ILE A 205 -16.54 -4.99 4.36
C ILE A 205 -15.50 -5.59 3.42
N PHE A 206 -15.35 -5.01 2.21
CA PHE A 206 -14.32 -5.44 1.26
C PHE A 206 -12.91 -5.36 1.86
N TYR A 207 -12.58 -4.24 2.53
CA TYR A 207 -11.28 -4.08 3.18
C TYR A 207 -11.06 -5.08 4.32
N VAL A 208 -12.09 -5.37 5.13
CA VAL A 208 -12.00 -6.37 6.20
C VAL A 208 -11.69 -7.77 5.64
N ILE A 209 -12.38 -8.17 4.56
CA ILE A 209 -12.11 -9.43 3.87
C ILE A 209 -10.69 -9.46 3.32
N ALA A 210 -10.23 -8.35 2.71
CA ALA A 210 -8.87 -8.25 2.20
C ALA A 210 -7.82 -8.35 3.31
N MET A 211 -8.05 -7.77 4.49
CA MET A 211 -7.15 -7.88 5.64
C MET A 211 -7.11 -9.30 6.22
N ALA A 212 -8.24 -10.01 6.23
CA ALA A 212 -8.26 -11.43 6.59
C ALA A 212 -7.45 -12.26 5.58
N ALA A 213 -7.67 -12.03 4.27
CA ALA A 213 -6.90 -12.69 3.21
C ALA A 213 -5.39 -12.39 3.32
N LEU A 214 -5.02 -11.15 3.62
CA LEU A 214 -3.64 -10.72 3.84
C LEU A 214 -3.02 -11.47 5.01
N SER A 215 -3.73 -11.57 6.13
CA SER A 215 -3.26 -12.30 7.32
C SER A 215 -2.96 -13.77 6.99
N PHE A 216 -3.87 -14.46 6.32
CA PHE A 216 -3.64 -15.86 5.90
C PHE A 216 -2.51 -15.99 4.88
N HIS A 217 -2.41 -15.05 3.94
CA HIS A 217 -1.34 -15.03 2.93
C HIS A 217 0.04 -14.84 3.57
N LEU A 218 0.16 -13.91 4.54
CA LEU A 218 1.39 -13.67 5.30
C LEU A 218 1.77 -14.88 6.15
N LEU A 219 0.82 -15.45 6.89
CA LEU A 219 1.05 -16.66 7.70
C LEU A 219 1.63 -17.80 6.87
N HIS A 220 1.08 -18.01 5.66
CA HIS A 220 1.63 -18.98 4.73
C HIS A 220 3.03 -18.60 4.25
N GLY A 221 3.22 -17.35 3.84
CA GLY A 221 4.51 -16.84 3.37
C GLY A 221 5.62 -17.13 4.37
N PHE A 222 5.42 -16.78 5.64
CA PHE A 222 6.36 -17.08 6.72
C PHE A 222 6.50 -18.58 6.98
N GLN A 223 5.42 -19.35 7.06
CA GLN A 223 5.52 -20.81 7.26
C GLN A 223 6.27 -21.52 6.13
N SER A 224 6.28 -20.95 4.93
CA SER A 224 6.96 -21.52 3.77
C SER A 224 8.42 -21.10 3.62
N SER A 225 8.92 -20.17 4.45
CA SER A 225 10.30 -19.68 4.38
C SER A 225 11.30 -20.47 5.24
N TRP A 226 10.83 -21.40 6.09
CA TRP A 226 11.64 -22.26 6.96
C TRP A 226 11.17 -23.72 6.92
#